data_AF-A0A8C3P9Y9-F1
#
_entry.id   AF-A0A8C3P9Y9-F1
#
_cell.length_a   1.000
_cell.length_b   1.000
_cell.length_c   1.000
_cell.angle_alpha   90.00
_cell.angle_beta   90.00
_cell.angle_gamma   90.00
#
_symmetry.space_group_name_H-M   'P 1'
#
loop_
_entity.id
_entity.type
_entity.pdbx_description
1 polymer ?
#
loop_
_entity_poly.entity_id
_entity_poly.type
_entity_poly.pdbx_seq_one_letter_code
_entity_poly.pdbx_strand_id
1 'polypeptide(L)'
;MIRDLSKMYPQTRHPAPHQPAQPFKFTISESCDRIKEEFQFLQAQYHSLKLECEKLASEKTEMQRHYVMYYEMSYGLNIEMHKQIEHIYCHWVPESPLIPEVMDVRGLEER
;
A
#
# COMPACT_ATOMS: atom_id res chain seq x y z
N MET A 1 13.34 -8.90 5.33
CA MET A 1 12.37 -7.81 5.54
C MET A 1 12.15 -7.59 7.04
N ILE A 2 13.20 -7.25 7.78
CA ILE A 2 13.13 -6.89 9.20
C ILE A 2 13.92 -5.60 9.32
N ARG A 3 13.30 -4.48 8.93
CA ARG A 3 13.85 -3.15 9.20
C ARG A 3 13.03 -2.57 10.35
N ASP A 4 13.70 -2.51 11.50
CA ASP A 4 13.47 -1.56 12.58
C ASP A 4 12.03 -1.36 13.06
N LEU A 5 11.52 -2.34 13.82
CA LEU A 5 10.47 -2.07 14.82
C LEU A 5 10.94 -1.10 15.92
N SER A 6 12.24 -0.81 16.03
CA SER A 6 12.79 0.08 17.06
C SER A 6 12.43 1.56 16.85
N LYS A 7 12.06 1.97 15.63
CA LYS A 7 11.77 3.37 15.29
C LYS A 7 10.33 3.81 15.55
N MET A 8 9.43 2.88 15.88
CA MET A 8 8.00 3.18 16.04
C MET A 8 7.61 3.51 17.50
N TYR A 9 8.52 3.33 18.46
CA TYR A 9 8.29 3.72 19.86
C TYR A 9 9.32 4.78 20.28
N PRO A 10 8.90 5.95 20.80
CA PRO A 10 9.83 6.86 21.44
C PRO A 10 10.40 6.16 22.67
N GLN A 11 11.71 5.90 22.66
CA GLN A 11 12.44 5.35 23.80
C GLN A 11 12.39 6.38 24.95
N THR A 12 11.35 6.29 25.78
CA THR A 12 11.19 7.10 26.99
C THR A 12 12.18 6.59 28.03
N ARG A 13 13.45 7.00 27.92
CA ARG A 13 14.42 6.86 29.01
C ARG A 13 14.01 7.82 30.13
N HIS A 14 13.13 7.36 31.01
CA HIS A 14 12.89 8.01 32.30
C HIS A 14 14.20 8.03 33.11
N PRO A 15 14.58 9.15 33.76
CA PRO A 15 15.64 9.14 34.74
C PRO A 15 15.24 8.24 35.92
N ALA A 16 16.23 7.52 36.46
CA ALA A 16 16.12 6.65 37.63
C ALA A 16 15.44 7.34 38.84
N PRO A 17 14.78 6.58 39.73
CA PRO A 17 13.98 7.14 40.81
C PRO A 17 14.89 7.89 41.80
N HIS A 18 14.63 9.18 41.94
CA HIS A 18 15.33 10.04 42.88
C HIS A 18 14.91 9.71 44.32
N GLN A 19 15.88 9.77 45.24
CA GLN A 19 15.81 9.40 46.65
C GLN A 19 14.65 10.03 47.44
N PRO A 20 14.15 9.39 48.52
CA PRO A 20 13.06 9.91 49.33
C PRO A 20 13.61 10.83 50.44
N ALA A 21 13.73 12.14 50.20
CA ALA A 21 14.10 13.07 51.29
C ALA A 21 13.75 14.56 51.09
N GLN A 22 13.05 14.97 50.02
CA GLN A 22 12.65 16.36 49.84
C GLN A 22 11.12 16.46 49.72
N PRO A 23 10.45 17.37 50.45
CA PRO A 23 9.05 17.67 50.19
C PRO A 23 8.98 18.24 48.78
N PHE A 24 8.65 17.37 47.82
CA PHE A 24 8.45 17.69 46.41
C PHE A 24 7.26 18.65 46.35
N LYS A 25 7.51 19.94 46.54
CA LYS A 25 6.58 21.00 46.16
C LYS A 25 6.66 21.09 44.65
N PHE A 26 6.03 20.14 43.96
CA PHE A 26 5.75 20.27 42.54
C PHE A 26 4.94 21.55 42.40
N THR A 27 5.59 22.62 41.96
CA THR A 27 4.90 23.90 41.86
C THR A 27 3.97 23.82 40.66
N ILE A 28 2.79 24.43 40.78
CA ILE A 28 1.80 24.46 39.70
C ILE A 28 2.44 25.03 38.42
N SER A 29 3.42 25.94 38.55
CA SER A 29 4.21 26.48 37.44
C SER A 29 4.99 25.41 36.68
N GLU A 30 5.79 24.58 37.36
CA GLU A 30 6.57 23.51 36.73
C GLU A 30 5.66 22.46 36.05
N SER A 31 4.48 22.23 36.64
CA SER A 31 3.44 21.37 36.06
C SER A 31 2.97 21.93 34.72
N CYS A 32 2.63 23.22 34.68
CA CYS A 32 2.18 23.91 33.48
C CYS A 32 3.26 23.93 32.39
N ASP A 33 4.53 24.14 32.75
CA ASP A 33 5.63 24.15 31.78
C ASP A 33 5.83 22.77 31.13
N ARG A 34 5.78 21.69 31.93
CA ARG A 34 5.84 20.32 31.39
C ARG A 34 4.67 20.01 30.46
N ILE A 35 3.44 20.38 30.84
CA ILE A 35 2.26 20.19 29.98
C ILE A 35 2.42 20.96 28.66
N LYS A 36 2.97 22.18 28.70
CA LYS A 36 3.22 22.99 27.51
C LYS A 36 4.25 22.34 26.59
N GLU A 37 5.34 21.82 27.12
CA GLU A 37 6.35 21.09 26.34
C GLU A 37 5.77 19.80 25.73
N GLU A 38 5.03 19.01 26.52
CA GLU A 38 4.36 17.80 26.04
C GLU A 38 3.35 18.11 24.93
N PHE A 39 2.60 19.21 25.04
CA PHE A 39 1.67 19.65 24.01
C PHE A 39 2.39 20.11 22.73
N GLN A 40 3.47 20.88 22.85
CA GLN A 40 4.27 21.32 21.69
C GLN A 40 4.90 20.13 20.97
N PHE A 41 5.40 19.16 21.73
CA PHE A 41 5.92 17.92 21.18
C PHE A 41 4.84 17.13 20.44
N LEU A 42 3.65 16.99 21.03
CA LEU A 42 2.52 16.33 20.39
C LEU A 42 2.09 17.06 19.11
N GLN A 43 2.07 18.39 19.13
CA GLN A 43 1.74 19.21 17.98
C GLN A 43 2.75 19.01 16.84
N ALA A 44 4.05 18.94 17.15
CA ALA A 44 5.09 18.66 16.16
C ALA A 44 4.98 17.25 15.56
N GLN A 45 4.64 16.24 16.38
CA GLN A 45 4.38 14.89 15.89
C GLN A 45 3.16 14.86 14.96
N TYR A 46 2.05 15.50 15.34
CA TYR A 46 0.86 15.58 14.52
C TYR A 46 1.15 16.23 13.17
N HIS A 47 1.94 17.31 13.15
CA HIS A 47 2.31 17.97 11.90
C HIS A 47 3.14 17.06 10.99
N SER A 48 4.13 16.37 11.55
CA SER A 48 4.95 15.40 10.80
C SER A 48 4.10 14.27 10.21
N LEU A 49 3.19 13.71 11.03
CA LEU A 49 2.29 12.64 10.60
C LEU A 49 1.33 13.14 9.50
N LYS A 50 0.81 14.35 9.62
CA LYS A 50 -0.07 14.95 8.60
C LYS A 50 0.64 15.02 7.24
N LEU A 51 1.88 15.48 7.21
CA LEU A 51 2.67 15.54 5.97
C LEU A 51 2.92 14.15 5.38
N GLU A 52 3.17 13.15 6.23
CA GLU A 52 3.31 11.76 5.79
C GLU A 52 2.00 11.20 5.20
N CYS A 53 0.85 11.51 5.81
CA CYS A 53 -0.45 11.16 5.26
C CYS A 53 -0.73 11.83 3.90
N GLU A 54 -0.41 13.12 3.75
CA GLU A 54 -0.56 13.84 2.48
C GLU A 54 0.33 13.22 1.38
N LYS A 55 1.57 12.87 1.72
CA LYS A 55 2.48 12.15 0.82
C LYS A 55 1.91 10.80 0.40
N LEU A 56 1.46 9.98 1.34
CA LEU A 56 0.86 8.67 1.06
C LEU A 56 -0.40 8.79 0.18
N ALA A 57 -1.22 9.81 0.39
CA ALA A 57 -2.38 10.08 -0.45
C ALA A 57 -1.99 10.40 -1.91
N SER A 58 -0.91 11.17 -2.10
CA SER A 58 -0.35 11.44 -3.43
C SER A 58 0.18 10.17 -4.10
N GLU A 59 0.98 9.38 -3.38
CA GLU A 59 1.53 8.12 -3.89
C GLU A 59 0.42 7.12 -4.26
N LYS A 60 -0.65 7.03 -3.47
CA LYS A 60 -1.83 6.21 -3.77
C LYS A 60 -2.49 6.64 -5.08
N THR A 61 -2.65 7.95 -5.28
CA THR A 61 -3.29 8.49 -6.49
C THR A 61 -2.45 8.19 -7.73
N GLU A 62 -1.13 8.34 -7.63
CA GLU A 62 -0.22 8.01 -8.73
C GLU A 62 -0.19 6.51 -9.03
N MET A 63 -0.22 5.68 -7.99
CA MET A 63 -0.36 4.22 -8.16
C MET A 63 -1.66 3.86 -8.86
N GLN A 64 -2.78 4.50 -8.49
CA GLN A 64 -4.07 4.28 -9.13
C GLN A 64 -4.04 4.67 -10.62
N ARG A 65 -3.40 5.79 -10.96
CA ARG A 65 -3.22 6.23 -12.35
C ARG A 65 -2.45 5.19 -13.17
N HIS A 66 -1.35 4.68 -12.62
CA HIS A 66 -0.60 3.60 -13.26
C HIS A 66 -1.41 2.31 -13.39
N TYR A 67 -2.12 1.92 -12.33
CA TYR A 67 -2.96 0.72 -12.33
C TYR A 67 -3.99 0.74 -13.46
N VAL A 68 -4.73 1.86 -13.62
CA VAL A 68 -5.73 2.02 -14.68
C VAL A 68 -5.07 1.92 -16.06
N MET A 69 -3.97 2.65 -16.27
CA MET A 69 -3.24 2.64 -17.53
C MET A 69 -2.77 1.24 -17.93
N TYR A 70 -2.19 0.48 -16.98
CA TYR A 70 -1.78 -0.90 -17.23
C TYR A 70 -2.97 -1.81 -17.51
N TYR A 71 -4.07 -1.65 -16.79
CA TYR A 71 -5.27 -2.45 -17.00
C TYR A 71 -5.84 -2.26 -18.42
N GLU A 72 -6.00 -1.02 -18.86
CA GLU A 72 -6.51 -0.70 -20.20
C GLU A 72 -5.59 -1.22 -21.31
N MET A 73 -4.28 -1.02 -21.14
CA MET A 73 -3.29 -1.49 -22.11
C MET A 73 -3.24 -3.02 -22.20
N SER A 74 -3.18 -3.71 -21.06
CA SER A 74 -3.18 -5.18 -21.04
C SER A 74 -4.45 -5.76 -21.64
N TYR A 75 -5.62 -5.14 -21.40
CA TYR A 75 -6.87 -5.56 -22.01
C TYR A 75 -6.87 -5.39 -23.53
N GLY A 76 -6.38 -4.26 -24.04
CA GLY A 76 -6.24 -4.02 -25.48
C GLY A 76 -5.32 -5.03 -26.17
N LEU A 77 -4.15 -5.30 -25.57
CA LEU A 77 -3.22 -6.32 -26.06
C LEU A 77 -3.82 -7.72 -26.02
N ASN A 78 -4.59 -8.05 -24.97
CA ASN A 78 -5.23 -9.35 -24.82
C ASN A 78 -6.29 -9.60 -25.90
N ILE A 79 -7.07 -8.58 -26.27
CA ILE A 79 -8.01 -8.70 -27.40
C ILE A 79 -7.26 -8.93 -28.69
N GLU A 80 -6.24 -8.12 -28.98
CA GLU A 80 -5.51 -8.21 -30.24
C GLU A 80 -4.78 -9.55 -30.37
N MET A 81 -4.21 -10.05 -29.27
CA MET A 81 -3.63 -11.39 -29.21
C MET A 81 -4.66 -12.46 -29.58
N HIS A 82 -5.85 -12.45 -28.98
CA HIS A 82 -6.89 -13.44 -29.32
C HIS A 82 -7.33 -13.36 -30.79
N LYS A 83 -7.43 -12.16 -31.36
CA LYS A 83 -7.74 -11.98 -32.79
C LYS A 83 -6.67 -12.57 -33.70
N GLN A 84 -5.39 -12.32 -33.39
CA GLN A 84 -4.28 -12.89 -34.15
C GLN A 84 -4.26 -14.42 -34.06
N ILE A 85 -4.51 -14.95 -32.86
CA ILE A 85 -4.63 -16.39 -32.62
C ILE A 85 -5.79 -16.99 -33.43
N GLU A 86 -6.97 -16.37 -33.42
CA GLU A 86 -8.13 -16.79 -34.21
C GLU A 86 -7.80 -16.77 -35.72
N HIS A 87 -7.18 -15.70 -36.22
CA HIS A 87 -6.75 -15.61 -37.61
C HIS A 87 -5.76 -16.72 -37.98
N ILE A 88 -4.78 -17.00 -37.12
CA ILE A 88 -3.83 -18.12 -37.28
C ILE A 88 -4.60 -19.45 -37.33
N TYR A 89 -5.52 -19.70 -36.39
CA TYR A 89 -6.30 -20.94 -36.42
C TYR A 89 -7.16 -21.05 -37.67
N CYS A 90 -7.92 -20.03 -38.06
CA CYS A 90 -8.75 -20.06 -39.27
C CYS A 90 -7.94 -20.26 -40.56
N HIS A 91 -6.70 -19.78 -40.60
CA HIS A 91 -5.83 -19.93 -41.77
C HIS A 91 -5.10 -21.28 -41.82
N TRP A 92 -4.58 -21.77 -40.69
CA TRP A 92 -3.73 -22.98 -40.63
C TRP A 92 -4.48 -24.28 -40.27
N VAL A 93 -5.68 -24.21 -39.68
CA VAL A 93 -6.49 -25.39 -39.33
C VAL A 93 -7.14 -26.08 -40.55
N PRO A 94 -7.66 -25.37 -41.57
CA PRO A 94 -8.24 -26.03 -42.75
C PRO A 94 -7.23 -26.84 -43.58
N GLU A 95 -5.93 -26.52 -43.47
CA GLU A 95 -4.85 -27.23 -44.18
C GLU A 95 -4.25 -28.41 -43.39
N SER A 96 -4.72 -28.68 -42.17
CA SER A 96 -4.22 -29.79 -41.34
C SER A 96 -5.04 -31.08 -41.55
N PRO A 97 -4.49 -32.14 -42.18
CA PRO A 97 -5.22 -33.39 -42.45
C PRO A 97 -5.53 -34.24 -41.20
N LEU A 98 -5.18 -33.78 -40.00
CA LEU A 98 -5.16 -34.58 -38.76
C LEU A 98 -5.98 -33.98 -37.59
N ILE A 99 -6.77 -32.91 -37.79
CA ILE A 99 -7.54 -32.29 -36.70
C ILE A 99 -9.07 -32.29 -36.96
N PRO A 100 -9.77 -33.43 -36.84
CA PRO A 100 -11.23 -33.39 -36.67
C PRO A 100 -11.74 -33.43 -35.21
N GLU A 101 -10.90 -33.49 -34.17
CA GLU A 101 -11.37 -33.93 -32.83
C GLU A 101 -11.35 -32.89 -31.69
N VAL A 102 -10.92 -31.63 -31.91
CA VAL A 102 -10.71 -30.67 -30.78
C VAL A 102 -11.67 -29.46 -30.80
N MET A 103 -12.62 -29.37 -31.73
CA MET A 103 -13.58 -28.25 -31.77
C MET A 103 -14.99 -28.55 -31.22
N ASP A 104 -15.16 -29.59 -30.40
CA ASP A 104 -16.37 -29.72 -29.57
C ASP A 104 -16.15 -29.18 -28.14
N VAL A 105 -15.83 -27.88 -28.06
CA VAL A 105 -15.84 -27.14 -26.77
C VAL A 105 -17.09 -26.26 -26.66
N ARG A 106 -17.87 -26.13 -27.75
CA ARG A 106 -19.15 -25.40 -27.74
C ARG A 106 -20.33 -26.22 -27.18
N GLY A 107 -20.16 -27.51 -26.88
CA GLY A 107 -21.20 -28.38 -26.31
C GLY A 107 -21.19 -28.56 -24.78
N LEU A 108 -20.26 -27.94 -24.04
CA LEU A 108 -20.14 -28.10 -22.58
C LEU A 108 -20.58 -26.89 -21.75
N GLU A 109 -21.10 -25.83 -22.38
CA GLU A 109 -21.68 -24.66 -21.71
C GLU A 109 -23.22 -24.63 -21.85
N GLU A 110 -23.85 -25.81 -21.82
CA GLU A 110 -25.29 -25.96 -21.56
C GLU A 110 -25.52 -27.10 -20.56
N ARG A 111 -25.20 -26.85 -19.27
CA ARG A 111 -25.79 -27.55 -18.12
C ARG A 111 -25.59 -26.79 -16.82
#